data_AF-A0AAV3HNE2-F1
#
_entry.id   AF-A0AAV3HNE2-F1
#
_cell.length_a   1.000
_cell.length_b   1.000
_cell.length_c   1.000
_cell.angle_alpha   90.00
_cell.angle_beta   90.00
_cell.angle_gamma   90.00
#
_symmetry.space_group_name_H-M   'P 1'
#
loop_
_entity.id
_entity.type
_entity.pdbx_description
1 polymer ?
#
loop_
_entity_poly.entity_id
_entity_poly.type
_entity_poly.pdbx_seq_one_letter_code
_entity_poly.pdbx_strand_id
1 'polypeptide(L)'
;MVAALLTTLLLQCISGMALGGLFDTWPYSDVWLNDNVFVGIEWLHLTLADLLPLLIVLHVGAILFYKLRGKPLLKAMITGKQTQMNKQALITEQKIVYLAPQSRALGVLVAATLVTMAIVALS
;
A
#
# COMPACT_ATOMS: atom_id res chain seq x y z
N MET A 1 -13.57 -0.97 1.84
CA MET A 1 -12.46 -0.98 0.85
C MET A 1 -11.60 -2.22 1.00
N VAL A 2 -10.91 -2.46 2.13
CA VAL A 2 -10.10 -3.69 2.30
C VAL A 2 -10.93 -4.97 2.16
N ALA A 3 -12.10 -5.05 2.81
CA ALA A 3 -12.99 -6.21 2.66
C ALA A 3 -13.41 -6.43 1.19
N ALA A 4 -13.73 -5.36 0.45
CA ALA A 4 -14.08 -5.45 -0.97
C ALA A 4 -12.91 -5.95 -1.83
N LEU A 5 -11.69 -5.47 -1.56
CA LEU A 5 -10.46 -5.97 -2.22
C LEU A 5 -10.24 -7.46 -1.93
N LEU A 6 -10.43 -7.90 -0.68
CA LEU A 6 -10.27 -9.31 -0.31
C LEU A 6 -11.35 -10.20 -0.97
N THR A 7 -12.60 -9.74 -0.98
CA THR A 7 -13.69 -10.47 -1.63
C THR A 7 -13.49 -10.57 -3.13
N THR A 8 -13.12 -9.48 -3.79
CA THR A 8 -12.85 -9.49 -5.24
C THR A 8 -11.64 -10.35 -5.59
N LEU A 9 -10.55 -10.31 -4.81
CA LEU A 9 -9.40 -11.18 -4.98
C LEU A 9 -9.78 -12.67 -4.82
N LEU A 10 -10.63 -12.97 -3.83
CA LEU A 10 -11.11 -14.33 -3.59
C LEU A 10 -11.96 -14.84 -4.76
N LEU A 11 -12.90 -14.03 -5.26
CA LEU A 11 -13.70 -14.39 -6.44
C LEU A 11 -12.83 -14.53 -7.70
N GLN A 12 -11.82 -13.68 -7.88
CA GLN A 12 -10.86 -13.78 -8.99
C GLN A 12 -10.08 -15.09 -8.94
N CYS A 13 -9.67 -15.51 -7.74
CA CYS A 13 -8.95 -16.76 -7.53
C CYS A 13 -9.85 -17.97 -7.81
N ILE A 14 -11.09 -17.98 -7.30
CA ILE A 14 -12.04 -19.07 -7.54
C ILE A 14 -12.37 -19.20 -9.04
N SER A 15 -12.68 -18.09 -9.70
CA SER A 15 -12.95 -18.09 -11.14
C SER A 15 -11.72 -18.50 -11.97
N GLY A 16 -10.51 -18.06 -11.59
CA GLY A 16 -9.28 -18.46 -12.26
C GLY A 16 -8.95 -19.95 -12.09
N MET A 17 -9.22 -20.51 -10.90
CA MET A 17 -9.08 -21.96 -10.68
C MET A 17 -10.08 -22.76 -11.51
N ALA A 18 -11.30 -22.26 -11.70
CA ALA A 18 -12.30 -22.89 -12.55
C ALA A 18 -11.90 -22.86 -14.03
N LEU A 19 -11.46 -21.71 -14.55
CA LEU A 19 -10.98 -21.60 -15.93
C LEU A 19 -9.67 -22.37 -16.16
N GLY A 20 -8.85 -22.55 -15.12
CA GLY A 20 -7.63 -23.36 -15.14
C GLY A 20 -7.86 -24.86 -15.06
N GLY A 21 -9.12 -25.32 -15.04
CA GLY A 21 -9.49 -26.74 -15.08
C GLY A 21 -9.33 -27.49 -13.75
N LEU A 22 -9.17 -26.79 -12.62
CA LEU A 22 -9.04 -27.44 -11.31
C LEU A 22 -10.31 -28.25 -10.95
N PHE A 23 -11.48 -27.79 -11.37
CA PHE A 23 -12.77 -28.41 -11.06
C PHE A 23 -13.26 -29.40 -12.12
N ASP A 24 -12.57 -29.53 -13.26
CA ASP A 24 -13.00 -30.38 -14.38
C ASP A 24 -12.97 -31.87 -14.02
N THR A 25 -12.05 -32.25 -13.14
CA THR A 25 -11.84 -33.64 -12.67
C THR A 25 -12.83 -34.10 -11.59
N TRP A 26 -13.73 -33.23 -11.11
CA TRP A 26 -14.70 -33.59 -10.08
C TRP A 26 -15.86 -34.43 -10.63
N PRO A 27 -16.39 -35.39 -9.84
CA PRO A 27 -17.57 -36.14 -10.25
C PRO A 27 -18.75 -35.18 -10.43
N TYR A 28 -19.49 -35.34 -11.54
CA TYR A 28 -20.59 -34.44 -11.97
C TYR A 28 -20.14 -33.03 -12.42
N SER A 29 -18.86 -32.82 -12.75
CA SER A 29 -18.36 -31.55 -13.29
C SER A 29 -19.12 -31.12 -14.55
N ASP A 30 -19.45 -32.03 -15.46
CA ASP A 30 -20.21 -31.72 -16.68
C ASP A 30 -21.62 -31.15 -16.42
N VAL A 31 -22.19 -31.41 -15.24
CA VAL A 31 -23.51 -30.90 -14.83
C VAL A 31 -23.40 -29.54 -14.14
N TRP A 32 -22.34 -29.32 -13.36
CA TRP A 32 -22.10 -28.08 -12.61
C TRP A 32 -21.37 -27.00 -13.41
N LEU A 33 -20.37 -27.40 -14.21
CA LEU A 33 -19.57 -26.57 -15.13
C LEU A 33 -20.09 -26.76 -16.56
N ASN A 34 -21.38 -26.52 -16.76
CA ASN A 34 -21.94 -26.44 -18.11
C ASN A 34 -21.34 -25.23 -18.87
N ASP A 35 -21.29 -25.30 -20.20
CA ASP A 35 -20.85 -24.22 -21.10
C ASP A 35 -21.40 -22.84 -20.70
N ASN A 36 -22.68 -22.75 -20.34
CA ASN A 36 -23.30 -21.48 -19.92
C ASN A 36 -22.68 -20.92 -18.62
N VAL A 37 -22.34 -21.80 -17.66
CA VAL A 37 -21.70 -21.41 -16.40
C VAL A 37 -20.24 -21.04 -16.66
N PHE A 38 -19.55 -21.77 -17.53
CA PHE A 38 -18.16 -21.49 -17.91
C PHE A 38 -18.02 -20.09 -18.54
N VAL A 39 -18.91 -19.74 -19.48
CA VAL A 39 -18.96 -18.39 -20.07
C VAL A 39 -19.24 -17.32 -19.01
N GLY A 40 -20.12 -17.61 -18.04
CA GLY A 40 -20.39 -16.72 -16.92
C GLY A 40 -19.17 -16.50 -16.02
N ILE A 41 -18.41 -17.57 -15.73
CA ILE A 41 -17.17 -17.52 -14.94
C ILE A 41 -16.08 -16.76 -15.70
N GLU A 42 -15.96 -16.96 -17.02
CA GLU A 42 -15.01 -16.23 -17.87
C GLU A 42 -15.28 -14.73 -17.84
N TRP A 43 -16.54 -14.34 -18.09
CA TRP A 43 -16.94 -12.94 -18.04
C TRP A 43 -16.70 -12.32 -16.65
N LEU A 44 -17.00 -13.07 -15.59
CA LEU A 44 -16.74 -12.66 -14.22
C LEU A 44 -15.24 -12.46 -13.97
N HIS A 45 -14.40 -13.41 -14.37
CA HIS A 45 -12.95 -13.36 -14.18
C HIS A 45 -12.30 -12.16 -14.89
N LEU A 46 -12.74 -11.88 -16.12
CA LEU A 46 -12.25 -10.72 -16.89
C LEU A 46 -12.71 -9.41 -16.25
N THR A 47 -13.99 -9.32 -15.87
CA THR A 47 -14.53 -8.12 -15.22
C THR A 47 -13.85 -7.83 -13.89
N LEU A 48 -13.58 -8.84 -13.08
CA LEU A 48 -12.87 -8.68 -11.82
C LEU A 48 -11.38 -8.38 -12.03
N ALA A 49 -10.75 -8.90 -13.09
CA ALA A 49 -9.38 -8.56 -13.48
C ALA A 49 -9.24 -7.06 -13.79
N ASP A 50 -10.22 -6.46 -14.45
CA ASP A 50 -10.23 -5.02 -14.76
C ASP A 50 -10.59 -4.17 -13.53
N LEU A 51 -11.47 -4.67 -12.66
CA LEU A 51 -11.93 -3.95 -11.48
C LEU A 51 -10.88 -3.91 -10.35
N LEU A 52 -10.07 -4.95 -10.19
CA LEU A 52 -9.05 -5.04 -9.13
C LEU A 52 -8.04 -3.87 -9.18
N PRO A 53 -7.40 -3.57 -10.33
CA PRO A 53 -6.48 -2.44 -10.46
C PRO A 53 -7.13 -1.11 -10.07
N LEU A 54 -8.40 -0.89 -10.44
CA LEU A 54 -9.14 0.32 -10.09
C LEU A 54 -9.32 0.43 -8.56
N LEU A 55 -9.71 -0.66 -7.90
CA LEU A 55 -9.84 -0.71 -6.44
C LEU A 55 -8.49 -0.50 -5.73
N ILE A 56 -7.41 -1.06 -6.27
CA ILE A 56 -6.05 -0.89 -5.74
C ILE A 56 -5.62 0.57 -5.84
N VAL A 57 -5.77 1.20 -7.01
CA VAL A 57 -5.43 2.62 -7.21
C VAL A 57 -6.23 3.51 -6.26
N LEU A 58 -7.52 3.26 -6.11
CA LEU A 58 -8.37 4.00 -5.18
C LEU A 58 -7.93 3.80 -3.72
N HIS A 59 -7.59 2.56 -3.33
CA HIS A 59 -7.11 2.26 -1.98
C HIS A 59 -5.78 2.94 -1.67
N VAL A 60 -4.80 2.84 -2.57
CA VAL A 60 -3.48 3.47 -2.44
C VAL A 60 -3.63 5.00 -2.46
N GLY A 61 -4.49 5.54 -3.33
CA GLY A 61 -4.82 6.96 -3.38
C GLY A 61 -5.38 7.49 -2.04
N ALA A 62 -6.30 6.74 -1.42
CA ALA A 62 -6.82 7.08 -0.10
C ALA A 62 -5.71 7.07 0.97
N ILE A 63 -4.83 6.06 0.96
CA ILE A 63 -3.69 5.98 1.89
C ILE A 63 -2.75 7.18 1.70
N LEU A 64 -2.43 7.54 0.45
CA LEU A 64 -1.59 8.69 0.14
C LEU A 64 -2.23 10.00 0.60
N PHE A 65 -3.52 10.18 0.37
CA PHE A 65 -4.28 11.34 0.85
C PHE A 65 -4.23 11.46 2.39
N TYR A 66 -4.41 10.35 3.11
CA TYR A 66 -4.29 10.35 4.58
C TYR A 66 -2.87 10.63 5.06
N LYS A 67 -1.85 10.18 4.32
CA LYS A 67 -0.44 10.50 4.58
C LYS A 67 -0.17 12.00 4.42
N LEU A 68 -0.70 12.63 3.37
CA LEU A 68 -0.59 14.08 3.13
C LEU A 68 -1.29 14.90 4.24
N ARG A 69 -2.36 14.36 4.83
CA ARG A 69 -3.01 14.94 6.02
C ARG A 69 -2.29 14.64 7.35
N GLY A 70 -1.06 14.12 7.30
CA GLY A 70 -0.21 13.91 8.48
C GLY A 70 -0.60 12.71 9.34
N LYS A 71 -1.48 11.82 8.87
CA LYS A 71 -1.85 10.62 9.64
C LYS A 71 -0.91 9.45 9.31
N PRO A 72 -0.27 8.80 10.30
CA PRO A 72 0.70 7.72 10.07
C PRO A 72 0.04 6.36 9.76
N LEU A 73 -0.83 6.29 8.74
CA LEU A 73 -1.56 5.06 8.39
C LEU A 73 -0.64 3.98 7.79
N LEU A 74 0.30 4.36 6.93
CA LEU A 74 1.26 3.41 6.33
C LEU A 74 2.12 2.72 7.39
N LYS A 75 2.53 3.46 8.42
CA LYS A 75 3.31 2.90 9.53
C LYS A 75 2.48 1.90 10.31
N ALA A 76 1.21 2.20 10.55
CA ALA A 76 0.29 1.26 11.19
C ALA A 76 0.11 -0.04 10.39
N MET A 77 0.11 0.01 9.05
CA MET A 77 0.01 -1.19 8.20
C MET A 77 1.27 -2.08 8.25
N ILE A 78 2.47 -1.50 8.33
CA ILE A 78 3.73 -2.27 8.37
C ILE A 78 4.01 -2.78 9.78
N THR A 79 3.82 -1.94 10.81
CA THR A 79 4.22 -2.25 12.18
C THR A 79 3.07 -2.83 13.02
N GLY A 80 1.84 -2.81 12.53
CA GLY A 80 0.62 -3.18 13.29
C GLY A 80 0.27 -2.20 14.42
N LYS A 81 1.14 -1.23 14.72
CA LYS A 81 0.93 -0.23 15.77
C LYS A 81 0.52 1.10 15.17
N GLN A 82 -0.74 1.46 15.38
CA GLN A 82 -1.20 2.81 15.11
C GLN A 82 -0.81 3.72 16.28
N THR A 83 0.20 4.57 16.07
CA THR A 83 0.48 5.66 17.01
C THR A 83 -0.72 6.61 16.96
N GLN A 84 -1.64 6.46 17.92
CA GLN A 84 -2.68 7.44 18.17
C GLN A 84 -1.96 8.75 18.46
N MET A 85 -2.04 9.72 17.55
CA MET A 85 -1.70 11.11 17.88
C MET A 85 -2.78 11.58 18.84
N ASN A 86 -2.60 11.23 20.12
CA ASN A 86 -3.41 11.74 21.20
C ASN A 86 -3.15 13.26 21.24
N LYS A 87 -4.13 14.06 20.78
CA LYS A 87 -4.07 15.52 20.89
C LYS A 87 -3.82 15.97 22.33
N GLN A 88 -4.12 15.14 23.33
CA GLN A 88 -3.84 15.39 24.75
C GLN A 88 -2.35 15.16 25.13
N ALA A 89 -1.61 14.31 24.41
CA ALA A 89 -0.19 14.06 24.69
C ALA A 89 0.73 15.17 24.16
N LEU A 90 0.25 16.00 23.22
CA LEU A 90 0.97 17.18 22.76
C LEU A 90 1.09 18.28 23.84
N ILE A 91 0.27 18.25 24.89
CA ILE A 91 0.33 19.23 25.99
C ILE A 91 1.27 18.76 27.11
N THR A 92 1.42 17.44 27.32
CA THR A 92 2.27 16.90 28.40
C THR A 92 3.71 16.61 27.95
N GLU A 93 3.94 16.29 26.67
CA GLU A 93 5.27 16.06 26.10
C GLU A 93 5.90 17.34 25.50
N GLN A 94 5.58 18.52 26.05
CA GLN A 94 6.36 19.75 25.83
C GLN A 94 7.73 19.72 26.53
N LYS A 95 8.30 18.54 26.80
CA LYS A 95 9.75 18.43 26.99
C LYS A 95 10.38 18.54 25.60
N ILE A 96 10.66 19.78 25.22
CA ILE A 96 11.28 20.19 23.96
C ILE A 96 12.49 19.31 23.65
N VAL A 97 12.29 18.28 22.81
CA VAL A 97 13.37 17.73 22.02
C VAL A 97 13.43 18.63 20.78
N TYR A 98 14.37 19.57 20.81
CA TYR A 98 14.70 20.39 19.65
C TYR A 98 15.32 19.47 18.58
N LEU A 99 14.50 18.82 17.76
CA LEU A 99 14.97 18.23 16.52
C LEU A 99 15.30 19.40 15.60
N ALA A 100 16.57 19.79 15.59
CA ALA A 100 17.08 20.78 14.66
C ALA A 100 16.73 20.36 13.22
N PRO A 101 16.27 21.29 12.36
CA PRO A 101 15.93 20.97 10.98
C PRO A 101 17.13 20.33 10.26
N GLN A 102 16.96 19.17 9.64
CA GLN A 102 18.00 18.45 8.90
C GLN A 102 18.62 19.32 7.78
N SER A 103 17.91 20.34 7.30
CA SER A 103 18.43 21.33 6.34
C SER A 103 19.60 22.15 6.88
N ARG A 104 19.59 22.47 8.19
CA ARG A 104 20.71 23.20 8.83
C ARG A 104 21.94 22.31 8.97
N ALA A 105 21.76 21.03 9.26
CA ALA A 105 22.85 20.07 9.33
C ALA A 105 23.51 19.85 7.95
N LEU A 106 22.71 19.75 6.88
CA LEU A 106 23.22 19.65 5.51
C LEU A 106 24.04 20.89 5.11
N GLY A 107 23.56 22.09 5.44
CA GLY A 107 24.28 23.33 5.16
C GLY A 107 25.65 23.40 5.84
N VAL A 108 25.73 22.97 7.12
CA VAL A 108 27.00 22.92 7.85
C VAL A 108 27.97 21.91 7.22
N LEU A 109 27.48 20.75 6.78
CA LEU A 109 28.32 19.74 6.12
C LEU A 109 28.93 20.28 4.81
N VAL A 110 28.12 20.92 3.97
CA VAL A 110 28.58 21.49 2.69
C VAL A 110 29.59 22.63 2.93
N ALA A 111 29.35 23.49 3.91
CA ALA A 111 30.29 24.55 4.25
C ALA A 111 31.64 23.99 4.74
N ALA A 112 31.60 22.96 5.60
CA ALA A 112 32.81 22.32 6.11
C ALA A 112 33.63 21.64 5.00
N THR A 113 32.98 20.96 4.05
CA THR A 113 33.68 20.33 2.93
C THR A 113 34.26 21.34 1.92
N LEU A 114 33.59 22.47 1.71
CA LEU A 114 34.12 23.56 0.89
C LEU A 114 35.36 24.20 1.53
N VAL A 115 35.33 24.42 2.84
CA VAL A 115 36.49 24.97 3.57
C VAL A 115 37.68 24.02 3.52
N THR A 116 37.47 22.72 3.73
CA THR A 116 38.58 21.76 3.64
C THR A 116 39.15 21.66 2.23
N MET A 117 38.30 21.70 1.19
CA MET A 117 38.77 21.73 -0.20
C MET A 117 39.55 23.01 -0.53
N ALA A 118 39.12 24.17 -0.02
CA ALA A 118 39.83 25.44 -0.24
C ALA A 118 41.21 25.46 0.43
N ILE A 119 41.34 24.89 1.64
CA ILE A 119 42.63 24.78 2.33
C ILE A 119 43.58 23.87 1.54
N VAL A 120 43.11 22.71 1.09
CA VAL A 120 43.92 21.74 0.32
C VAL A 120 44.31 22.30 -1.06
N ALA A 121 43.46 23.10 -1.69
CA ALA A 121 43.75 23.70 -2.99
C ALA A 121 44.76 24.88 -2.93
N LEU A 122 44.89 25.54 -1.77
CA LEU A 122 45.85 26.64 -1.57
C LEU A 122 47.18 26.20 -0.92
N SER A 123 47.27 24.97 -0.40
CA SER A 123 48.49 24.36 0.15
C SER A 123 49.30 23.65 -0.92
#